data_AF-A0A7C2CQ78-F1
#
_entry.id   AF-A0A7C2CQ78-F1
#
_cell.length_a   1.000
_cell.length_b   1.000
_cell.length_c   1.000
_cell.angle_alpha   90.00
_cell.angle_beta   90.00
_cell.angle_gamma   90.00
#
_symmetry.space_group_name_H-M   'P 1'
#
loop_
_entity.id
_entity.type
_entity.pdbx_description
1 polymer ?
#
loop_
_entity_poly.entity_id
_entity_poly.type
_entity_poly.pdbx_seq_one_letter_code
_entity_poly.pdbx_strand_id
1 'polypeptide(L)'
;MIFAGGLGDDRTISRMSMLSGLLSLYFNARLNHLSTIIEKTHGPLPLKNSQNKNPLDHIYIVYSGGDDLFLIGPWSFLPSLAMSIAEDFNRFTFNQLTLSAGIYLAPSKKFPLYQAAKEAGEAEDAAKRACRNRVTFLEQPLSWDKLKEVKEVTEKIRNLIDGKADGNVEGIASPNNLPQDQKKGGKEVPRALLTILYDGYKEREMRVRGEISMERIWRLYYAFKRLMTRIRDEKMLKELEWLLNKSITLTPNQDRYEIFPELNIAVRWA
;
A
#
# COMPACT_ATOMS: atom_id res chain seq x y z
N MET A 1 16.45 4.18 21.64
CA MET A 1 15.58 5.35 21.88
C MET A 1 16.45 6.59 21.66
N ILE A 2 16.09 7.46 20.71
CA ILE A 2 16.95 8.60 20.28
C ILE A 2 17.26 9.53 21.46
N PHE A 3 16.28 9.78 22.31
CA PHE A 3 16.41 10.60 23.52
C PHE A 3 17.28 9.96 24.62
N ALA A 4 17.39 8.63 24.68
CA ALA A 4 18.15 7.95 25.72
C ALA A 4 19.65 7.85 25.38
N GLY A 5 20.00 7.61 24.11
CA GLY A 5 21.40 7.40 23.70
C GLY A 5 21.74 7.77 22.24
N GLY A 6 20.79 8.32 21.47
CA GLY A 6 21.03 8.69 20.07
C GLY A 6 21.90 9.93 19.89
N LEU A 7 21.97 10.82 20.89
CA LEU A 7 22.83 11.99 20.88
C LEU A 7 24.24 11.73 21.46
N GLY A 8 24.52 10.55 22.03
CA GLY A 8 25.84 10.24 22.60
C GLY A 8 26.38 11.35 23.52
N ASP A 9 27.59 11.82 23.24
CA ASP A 9 28.29 12.88 23.99
C ASP A 9 27.69 14.28 23.79
N ASP A 10 26.85 14.45 22.76
CA ASP A 10 26.20 15.71 22.39
C ASP A 10 24.86 15.95 23.14
N ARG A 11 24.57 15.14 24.16
CA ARG A 11 23.30 15.17 24.90
C ARG A 11 23.25 16.33 25.91
N THR A 12 22.95 17.53 25.43
CA THR A 12 22.63 18.69 26.28
C THR A 12 21.12 18.86 26.45
N ILE A 13 20.68 19.45 27.57
CA ILE A 13 19.26 19.74 27.84
C ILE A 13 18.66 20.58 26.70
N SER A 14 19.40 21.58 26.22
CA SER A 14 18.98 22.44 25.11
C SER A 14 18.78 21.66 23.81
N ARG A 15 19.70 20.76 23.44
CA ARG A 15 19.57 19.94 22.21
C ARG A 15 18.42 18.94 22.31
N MET A 16 18.21 18.35 23.48
CA MET A 16 17.08 17.47 23.76
C MET A 16 15.74 18.20 23.62
N SER A 17 15.64 19.39 24.22
CA SER A 17 14.45 20.25 24.11
C SER A 17 14.20 20.70 22.68
N MET A 18 15.25 21.04 21.93
CA MET A 18 15.13 21.43 20.53
C MET A 18 14.65 20.27 19.67
N LEU A 19 15.21 19.06 19.84
CA LEU A 19 14.77 17.87 19.11
C LEU A 19 13.31 17.53 19.38
N SER A 20 12.89 17.54 20.66
CA SER A 20 11.50 17.31 21.04
C SER A 20 10.55 18.37 20.45
N GLY A 21 10.97 19.64 20.47
CA GLY A 21 10.23 20.74 19.86
C GLY A 21 10.10 20.60 18.34
N LEU A 22 11.16 20.19 17.64
CA LEU A 22 11.15 19.96 16.19
C LEU A 22 10.26 18.79 15.79
N LEU A 23 10.27 17.69 16.55
CA LEU A 23 9.36 16.57 16.33
C LEU A 23 7.91 17.00 16.55
N SER A 24 7.64 17.68 17.66
CA SER A 24 6.29 18.21 17.94
C SER A 24 5.82 19.17 16.84
N LEU A 25 6.72 20.01 16.30
CA LEU A 25 6.41 20.90 15.18
C LEU A 25 6.07 20.12 13.91
N TYR A 26 6.78 19.02 13.62
CA TYR A 26 6.47 18.15 12.50
C TYR A 26 5.05 17.59 12.63
N PHE A 27 4.75 16.91 13.74
CA PHE A 27 3.46 16.24 13.91
C PHE A 27 2.29 17.21 14.06
N ASN A 28 2.47 18.36 14.73
CA ASN A 28 1.37 19.31 14.95
C ASN A 28 1.16 20.29 13.80
N ALA A 29 2.23 20.82 13.20
CA ALA A 29 2.11 21.89 12.21
C ALA A 29 2.26 21.37 10.78
N ARG A 30 3.26 20.53 10.52
CA ARG A 30 3.54 20.06 9.15
C ARG A 30 2.45 19.12 8.63
N LEU A 31 1.86 18.29 9.50
CA LEU A 31 0.74 17.42 9.12
C LEU A 31 -0.57 18.17 8.86
N ASN A 32 -0.74 19.41 9.35
CA ASN A 32 -1.89 20.22 8.90
C ASN A 32 -1.78 20.60 7.41
N HIS A 33 -0.58 20.48 6.83
CA HIS A 33 -0.32 20.65 5.40
C HIS A 33 -0.23 19.32 4.64
N LEU A 34 -0.88 18.26 5.14
CA LEU A 34 -0.93 16.95 4.47
C LEU A 34 -1.32 17.04 2.99
N SER A 35 -2.27 17.93 2.64
CA SER A 35 -2.64 18.18 1.24
C SER A 35 -1.46 18.60 0.39
N THR A 36 -0.69 19.58 0.85
CA THR A 36 0.53 20.05 0.20
C THR A 36 1.62 18.97 0.18
N ILE A 37 1.75 18.16 1.23
CA ILE A 37 2.73 17.06 1.29
C ILE A 37 2.45 16.03 0.20
N ILE A 38 1.17 15.67 0.03
CA ILE A 38 0.75 14.68 -0.97
C ILE A 38 0.89 15.27 -2.38
N GLU A 39 0.45 16.51 -2.59
CA GLU A 39 0.59 17.22 -3.87
C GLU A 39 2.04 17.33 -4.34
N LYS A 40 2.99 17.53 -3.41
CA LYS A 40 4.42 17.59 -3.72
C LYS A 40 5.06 16.22 -3.96
N THR A 41 4.51 15.16 -3.39
CA THR A 41 5.13 13.82 -3.39
C THR A 41 4.58 12.93 -4.50
N HIS A 42 3.30 13.08 -4.88
CA HIS A 42 2.61 12.27 -5.89
C HIS A 42 1.89 13.12 -6.94
N GLY A 43 2.38 14.34 -7.19
CA GLY A 43 1.72 15.28 -8.11
C GLY A 43 0.33 15.75 -7.63
N PRO A 44 -0.36 16.59 -8.43
CA PRO A 44 -1.70 17.05 -8.08
C PRO A 44 -2.65 15.85 -7.90
N LEU A 45 -3.36 15.79 -6.75
CA LEU A 45 -4.39 14.76 -6.55
C LEU A 45 -5.37 14.81 -7.74
N PRO A 46 -5.80 13.65 -8.30
CA PRO A 46 -6.61 13.63 -9.51
C PRO A 46 -8.09 13.87 -9.20
N LEU A 47 -8.40 14.98 -8.53
CA LEU A 47 -9.78 15.34 -8.18
C LEU A 47 -9.97 16.85 -8.33
N LYS A 48 -9.72 17.32 -9.56
CA LYS A 48 -10.30 18.56 -10.09
C LYS A 48 -11.33 18.25 -11.17
N ASN A 49 -12.17 17.24 -10.96
CA ASN A 49 -13.44 17.12 -11.68
C ASN A 49 -14.57 17.55 -10.73
N SER A 50 -15.40 18.48 -11.19
CA SER A 50 -16.39 19.31 -10.48
C SER A 50 -17.42 18.60 -9.56
N GLN A 51 -17.32 17.29 -9.31
CA GLN A 51 -18.27 16.47 -8.53
C GLN A 51 -17.58 15.47 -7.56
N ASN A 52 -16.24 15.42 -7.49
CA ASN A 52 -15.52 14.37 -6.77
C ASN A 52 -14.60 14.99 -5.69
N LYS A 53 -15.00 14.88 -4.43
CA LYS A 53 -14.29 15.43 -3.25
C LYS A 53 -12.91 14.80 -3.09
N ASN A 54 -11.92 15.58 -2.64
CA ASN A 54 -10.57 15.06 -2.39
C ASN A 54 -10.64 13.97 -1.30
N PRO A 55 -9.93 12.82 -1.40
CA PRO A 55 -9.88 11.82 -0.33
C PRO A 55 -9.27 12.40 0.95
N LEU A 56 -8.51 13.49 0.81
CA LEU A 56 -8.04 14.32 1.91
C LEU A 56 -9.16 14.93 2.75
N ASP A 57 -10.29 15.30 2.13
CA ASP A 57 -11.45 15.85 2.82
C ASP A 57 -12.11 14.81 3.73
N HIS A 58 -11.78 13.53 3.54
CA HIS A 58 -12.28 12.41 4.31
C HIS A 58 -11.26 11.87 5.33
N ILE A 59 -10.13 12.55 5.52
CA ILE A 59 -9.16 12.23 6.57
C ILE A 59 -9.49 13.04 7.82
N TYR A 60 -9.51 12.36 8.95
CA TYR A 60 -9.72 12.94 10.26
C TYR A 60 -8.55 12.59 11.17
N ILE A 61 -7.78 13.59 11.59
CA ILE A 61 -6.71 13.43 12.57
C ILE A 61 -7.38 13.40 13.95
N VAL A 62 -7.26 12.28 14.65
CA VAL A 62 -7.80 12.08 16.00
C VAL A 62 -6.80 12.58 17.04
N TYR A 63 -5.52 12.29 16.80
CA TYR A 63 -4.42 12.73 17.67
C TYR A 63 -3.15 12.93 16.85
N SER A 64 -2.43 14.01 17.15
CA SER A 64 -1.06 14.24 16.72
C SER A 64 -0.34 14.86 17.92
N GLY A 65 0.63 14.18 18.49
CA GLY A 65 1.29 14.72 19.68
C GLY A 65 2.64 14.09 19.94
N GLY A 66 3.64 14.94 20.19
CA GLY A 66 5.03 14.53 20.34
C GLY A 66 5.55 13.89 19.07
N ASP A 67 5.62 12.56 19.08
CA ASP A 67 6.08 11.69 18.01
C ASP A 67 5.01 10.72 17.46
N ASP A 68 3.79 10.75 18.01
CA ASP A 68 2.71 9.84 17.64
C ASP A 68 1.63 10.53 16.77
N LEU A 69 1.12 9.78 15.80
CA LEU A 69 0.06 10.21 14.88
C LEU A 69 -1.03 9.14 14.76
N PHE A 70 -2.27 9.52 15.05
CA PHE A 70 -3.45 8.69 14.81
C PHE A 70 -4.47 9.42 13.95
N LEU A 71 -4.78 8.82 12.80
CA LEU A 71 -5.72 9.36 11.82
C LEU A 71 -6.68 8.27 11.33
N ILE A 72 -7.85 8.71 10.86
CA ILE A 72 -8.89 7.89 10.27
C ILE A 72 -9.12 8.38 8.86
N GLY A 73 -9.31 7.49 7.91
CA GLY A 73 -9.59 7.88 6.53
C GLY A 73 -10.02 6.70 5.65
N PRO A 74 -10.22 6.95 4.35
CA PRO A 74 -10.56 5.90 3.39
C PRO A 74 -9.45 4.85 3.32
N TRP A 75 -9.80 3.58 3.61
CA TRP A 75 -8.85 2.47 3.66
C TRP A 75 -8.00 2.34 2.39
N SER A 76 -8.60 2.64 1.23
CA SER A 76 -7.94 2.53 -0.06
C SER A 76 -6.79 3.52 -0.17
N PHE A 77 -6.92 4.72 0.41
CA PHE A 77 -5.96 5.81 0.36
C PHE A 77 -4.90 5.79 1.49
N LEU A 78 -5.24 5.21 2.66
CA LEU A 78 -4.37 5.20 3.84
C LEU A 78 -2.93 4.69 3.58
N PRO A 79 -2.70 3.60 2.82
CA PRO A 79 -1.32 3.15 2.57
C PRO A 79 -0.51 4.15 1.75
N SER A 80 -1.14 4.83 0.78
CA SER A 80 -0.48 5.90 0.01
C SER A 80 -0.16 7.10 0.88
N LEU A 81 -1.10 7.52 1.72
CA LEU A 81 -0.89 8.60 2.68
C LEU A 81 0.28 8.27 3.63
N ALA A 82 0.32 7.05 4.16
CA ALA A 82 1.39 6.61 5.05
C ALA A 82 2.77 6.67 4.37
N MET A 83 2.87 6.27 3.09
CA MET A 83 4.10 6.41 2.31
C MET A 83 4.51 7.87 2.15
N SER A 84 3.58 8.77 1.80
CA SER A 84 3.89 10.20 1.64
C SER A 84 4.37 10.82 2.94
N ILE A 85 3.76 10.47 4.07
CA ILE A 85 4.18 10.92 5.41
C ILE A 85 5.57 10.40 5.74
N ALA A 86 5.84 9.11 5.52
CA ALA A 86 7.14 8.52 5.79
C ALA A 86 8.26 9.16 4.96
N GLU A 87 8.02 9.41 3.68
CA GLU A 87 8.98 10.11 2.81
C GLU A 87 9.21 11.55 3.24
N ASP A 88 8.15 12.27 3.58
CA ASP A 88 8.27 13.65 4.07
C ASP A 88 9.01 13.74 5.40
N PHE A 89 8.76 12.79 6.31
CA PHE A 89 9.47 12.68 7.58
C PHE A 89 10.95 12.36 7.38
N ASN A 90 11.26 11.44 6.47
CA ASN A 90 12.63 11.13 6.09
C ASN A 90 13.35 12.37 5.52
N ARG A 91 12.67 13.18 4.68
CA ARG A 91 13.22 14.47 4.21
C ARG A 91 13.43 15.47 5.34
N PHE A 92 12.46 15.59 6.25
CA PHE A 92 12.54 16.52 7.38
C PHE A 92 13.68 16.17 8.33
N THR A 93 13.94 14.88 8.54
CA THR A 93 14.97 14.38 9.46
C THR A 93 16.29 14.05 8.79
N PHE A 94 16.42 14.32 7.48
CA PHE A 94 17.61 13.98 6.68
C PHE A 94 18.03 12.50 6.83
N ASN A 95 17.04 11.60 6.78
CA ASN A 95 17.17 10.15 6.94
C ASN A 95 17.81 9.70 8.27
N GLN A 96 17.86 10.57 9.30
CA GLN A 96 18.42 10.21 10.60
C GLN A 96 17.40 9.49 11.48
N LEU A 97 16.12 9.76 11.28
CA LEU A 97 15.02 9.12 12.02
C LEU A 97 14.16 8.31 11.06
N THR A 98 13.47 7.32 11.60
CA THR A 98 12.59 6.43 10.83
C THR A 98 11.20 6.39 11.45
N LEU A 99 10.20 6.19 10.61
CA LEU A 99 8.81 6.07 11.02
C LEU A 99 8.37 4.60 10.93
N SER A 100 7.63 4.13 11.94
CA SER A 100 6.90 2.86 11.85
C SER A 100 5.41 3.15 11.90
N ALA A 101 4.60 2.39 11.16
CA ALA A 101 3.17 2.63 11.05
C ALA A 101 2.36 1.33 11.08
N GLY A 102 1.11 1.41 11.53
CA GLY A 102 0.14 0.33 11.48
C GLY A 102 -1.16 0.80 10.83
N ILE A 103 -1.67 0.04 9.87
CA ILE A 103 -2.96 0.32 9.22
C ILE A 103 -3.91 -0.83 9.53
N TYR A 104 -4.98 -0.52 10.24
CA TYR A 104 -6.07 -1.44 10.55
C TYR A 104 -7.33 -1.08 9.77
N LEU A 105 -7.97 -2.09 9.17
CA LEU A 105 -9.23 -1.94 8.46
C LEU A 105 -10.36 -2.36 9.39
N ALA A 106 -11.14 -1.38 9.85
CA ALA A 106 -12.31 -1.66 10.66
C ALA A 106 -13.33 -2.52 9.85
N PRO A 107 -13.85 -3.61 10.42
CA PRO A 107 -14.72 -4.54 9.70
C PRO A 107 -16.09 -3.94 9.35
N SER A 108 -16.51 -2.88 10.06
CA SER A 108 -17.76 -2.18 9.76
C SER A 108 -17.67 -0.70 10.12
N LYS A 109 -18.57 0.10 9.53
CA LYS A 109 -18.68 1.55 9.84
C LYS A 109 -19.09 1.83 11.29
N LYS A 110 -19.77 0.89 11.95
CA LYS A 110 -20.21 1.00 13.35
C LYS A 110 -19.20 0.42 14.33
N PHE A 111 -18.04 -0.03 13.84
CA PHE A 111 -17.02 -0.62 14.69
C PHE A 111 -16.52 0.41 15.72
N PRO A 112 -16.39 0.06 17.00
CA PRO A 112 -16.00 1.01 18.04
C PRO A 112 -14.62 1.61 17.76
N LEU A 113 -14.52 2.94 17.84
CA LEU A 113 -13.28 3.65 17.53
C LEU A 113 -12.14 3.28 18.47
N TYR A 114 -12.42 3.11 19.77
CA TYR A 114 -11.39 2.72 20.73
C TYR A 114 -10.79 1.34 20.40
N GLN A 115 -11.61 0.43 19.86
CA GLN A 115 -11.15 -0.89 19.44
C GLN A 115 -10.32 -0.77 18.16
N ALA A 116 -10.76 0.02 17.18
CA ALA A 116 -9.97 0.27 15.97
C ALA A 116 -8.60 0.89 16.28
N ALA A 117 -8.55 1.83 17.23
CA ALA A 117 -7.31 2.45 17.68
C ALA A 117 -6.37 1.42 18.33
N LYS A 118 -6.91 0.53 19.17
CA LYS A 118 -6.13 -0.55 19.78
C LYS A 118 -5.54 -1.49 18.73
N GLU A 119 -6.36 -1.96 17.79
CA GLU A 119 -5.92 -2.87 16.72
C GLU A 119 -4.89 -2.20 15.78
N ALA A 120 -5.06 -0.90 15.50
CA ALA A 120 -4.08 -0.13 14.74
C ALA A 120 -2.74 -0.03 15.50
N GLY A 121 -2.77 0.17 16.82
CA GLY A 121 -1.58 0.15 17.67
C GLY A 121 -0.90 -1.22 17.67
N GLU A 122 -1.66 -2.32 17.75
CA GLU A 122 -1.10 -3.67 17.65
C GLU A 122 -0.43 -3.93 16.29
N ALA A 123 -1.00 -3.40 15.20
CA ALA A 123 -0.40 -3.43 13.88
C ALA A 123 0.90 -2.61 13.82
N GLU A 124 0.94 -1.43 14.43
CA GLU A 124 2.15 -0.61 14.53
C GLU A 124 3.25 -1.32 15.34
N ASP A 125 2.88 -1.95 16.45
CA ASP A 125 3.78 -2.74 17.27
C ASP A 125 4.31 -3.97 16.52
N ALA A 126 3.52 -4.58 15.64
CA ALA A 126 4.00 -5.62 14.73
C ALA A 126 5.08 -5.09 13.78
N ALA A 127 4.94 -3.86 13.26
CA ALA A 127 5.97 -3.22 12.43
C ALA A 127 7.25 -2.93 13.25
N LYS A 128 7.08 -2.47 14.49
CA LYS A 128 8.22 -2.23 15.41
C LYS A 128 8.97 -3.51 15.74
N ARG A 129 8.26 -4.63 15.95
CA ARG A 129 8.85 -5.96 16.19
C ARG A 129 9.57 -6.50 14.95
N ALA A 130 9.07 -6.19 13.76
CA ALA A 130 9.68 -6.58 12.48
C ALA A 130 10.87 -5.67 12.07
N CYS A 131 11.73 -5.28 13.00
CA CYS A 131 12.91 -4.42 12.78
C CYS A 131 12.68 -2.90 12.61
N ARG A 132 11.48 -2.37 12.92
CA ARG A 132 11.13 -0.93 12.79
C ARG A 132 11.31 -0.40 11.36
N ASN A 133 10.99 0.88 11.12
CA ASN A 133 11.03 1.52 9.80
C ASN A 133 10.16 0.78 8.76
N ARG A 134 8.97 0.38 9.20
CA ARG A 134 8.06 -0.49 8.46
C ARG A 134 6.63 -0.06 8.66
N VAL A 135 5.77 -0.54 7.76
CA VAL A 135 4.34 -0.38 7.83
C VAL A 135 3.67 -1.74 7.84
N THR A 136 2.80 -1.97 8.81
CA THR A 136 1.93 -3.14 8.80
C THR A 136 0.66 -2.80 8.04
N PHE A 137 0.38 -3.55 6.97
CA PHE A 137 -0.84 -3.41 6.20
C PHE A 137 -1.43 -4.80 5.93
N LEU A 138 -2.74 -4.95 6.13
CA LEU A 138 -3.44 -6.23 5.97
C LEU A 138 -2.76 -7.38 6.75
N GLU A 139 -2.38 -7.12 8.00
CA GLU A 139 -1.74 -8.06 8.94
C GLU A 139 -0.29 -8.46 8.60
N GLN A 140 0.32 -7.84 7.59
CA GLN A 140 1.68 -8.16 7.18
C GLN A 140 2.61 -6.94 7.32
N PRO A 141 3.72 -7.05 8.10
CA PRO A 141 4.70 -5.99 8.21
C PRO A 141 5.59 -5.92 6.96
N LEU A 142 5.62 -4.76 6.32
CA LEU A 142 6.34 -4.49 5.06
C LEU A 142 7.35 -3.36 5.25
N SER A 143 8.47 -3.39 4.51
CA SER A 143 9.28 -2.18 4.34
C SER A 143 8.55 -1.18 3.46
N TRP A 144 8.88 0.10 3.63
CA TRP A 144 8.34 1.18 2.80
C TRP A 144 8.56 0.92 1.31
N ASP A 145 9.74 0.40 0.92
CA ASP A 145 10.03 0.05 -0.48
C ASP A 145 9.14 -1.09 -1.00
N LYS A 146 8.92 -2.12 -0.18
CA LYS A 146 7.99 -3.20 -0.54
C LYS A 146 6.57 -2.70 -0.69
N LEU A 147 6.12 -1.76 0.16
CA LEU A 147 4.79 -1.18 0.02
C LEU A 147 4.64 -0.40 -1.30
N LYS A 148 5.71 0.27 -1.78
CA LYS A 148 5.73 0.91 -3.11
C LYS A 148 5.59 -0.11 -4.23
N GLU A 149 6.33 -1.21 -4.16
CA GLU A 149 6.21 -2.31 -5.14
C GLU A 149 4.79 -2.90 -5.15
N VAL A 150 4.21 -3.14 -3.98
CA VAL A 150 2.83 -3.62 -3.82
C VAL A 150 1.85 -2.63 -4.44
N LYS A 151 2.03 -1.33 -4.23
CA LYS A 151 1.20 -0.28 -4.83
C LYS A 151 1.27 -0.32 -6.36
N GLU A 152 2.47 -0.45 -6.94
CA GLU A 152 2.62 -0.53 -8.39
C GLU A 152 1.87 -1.74 -8.98
N VAL A 153 2.00 -2.91 -8.34
CA VAL A 153 1.27 -4.12 -8.75
C VAL A 153 -0.24 -3.92 -8.62
N THR A 154 -0.69 -3.31 -7.51
CA THR A 154 -2.11 -3.01 -7.24
C THR A 154 -2.70 -2.10 -8.33
N GLU A 155 -2.00 -1.02 -8.67
CA GLU A 155 -2.44 -0.05 -9.67
C GLU A 155 -2.55 -0.70 -11.06
N LYS A 156 -1.59 -1.55 -11.43
CA LYS A 156 -1.65 -2.30 -12.69
C LYS A 156 -2.80 -3.30 -12.72
N ILE A 157 -3.03 -4.06 -11.64
CA ILE A 157 -4.19 -4.96 -11.54
C ILE A 157 -5.49 -4.18 -11.72
N ARG A 158 -5.61 -3.03 -11.06
CA ARG A 158 -6.79 -2.17 -11.17
C ARG A 158 -6.98 -1.63 -12.59
N ASN A 159 -5.91 -1.14 -13.23
CA ASN A 159 -5.99 -0.64 -14.61
C ASN A 159 -6.44 -1.72 -15.59
N LEU A 160 -5.97 -2.97 -15.39
CA LEU A 160 -6.39 -4.13 -16.17
C LEU A 160 -7.89 -4.46 -15.99
N ILE A 161 -8.41 -4.32 -14.77
CA ILE A 161 -9.82 -4.60 -14.45
C ILE A 161 -10.73 -3.47 -14.97
N ASP A 162 -10.32 -2.21 -14.83
CA ASP A 162 -11.07 -1.04 -15.26
C ASP A 162 -10.93 -0.77 -16.77
N GLY A 163 -10.12 -1.56 -17.49
CA GLY A 163 -9.93 -1.46 -18.95
C GLY A 163 -9.26 -0.15 -19.40
N LYS A 164 -8.56 0.51 -18.49
CA LYS A 164 -7.82 1.76 -18.74
C LYS A 164 -6.40 1.40 -19.18
N ALA A 165 -6.28 0.97 -20.43
CA ALA A 165 -4.99 0.73 -21.09
C ALA A 165 -4.34 2.04 -21.57
N ASP A 166 -4.13 3.01 -20.68
CA ASP A 166 -3.18 4.09 -20.88
C ASP A 166 -3.06 5.01 -19.67
N GLY A 167 -1.78 5.30 -19.38
CA GLY A 167 -1.28 6.59 -18.92
C GLY A 167 -1.37 6.81 -17.42
N ASN A 168 -0.22 6.86 -16.74
CA ASN A 168 -0.02 7.49 -15.42
C ASN A 168 -1.32 7.98 -14.76
N VAL A 169 -2.01 7.08 -14.07
CA VAL A 169 -3.11 7.46 -13.18
C VAL A 169 -2.68 7.10 -11.78
N GLU A 170 -1.78 7.92 -11.24
CA GLU A 170 -1.69 8.12 -9.79
C GLU A 170 -3.11 8.44 -9.33
N GLY A 171 -3.67 7.67 -8.39
CA GLY A 171 -4.99 7.99 -7.87
C GLY A 171 -5.83 6.77 -7.59
N ILE A 172 -5.85 6.39 -6.32
CA ILE A 172 -6.74 5.39 -5.76
C ILE A 172 -8.17 5.94 -5.83
N ALA A 173 -8.93 5.46 -6.79
CA ALA A 173 -10.36 5.72 -6.91
C ALA A 173 -11.09 4.62 -6.14
N SER A 174 -11.96 5.03 -5.21
CA SER A 174 -12.76 4.12 -4.40
C SER A 174 -13.85 3.43 -5.27
N PRO A 175 -14.20 2.15 -5.06
CA PRO A 175 -15.00 1.35 -6.01
C PRO A 175 -16.49 1.73 -6.13
N ASN A 176 -16.96 2.75 -5.40
CA ASN A 176 -18.39 2.86 -5.08
C ASN A 176 -19.23 3.80 -5.92
N ASN A 177 -18.75 4.35 -7.04
CA ASN A 177 -19.61 5.09 -7.98
C ASN A 177 -19.12 4.90 -9.43
N LEU A 178 -19.56 3.81 -10.07
CA LEU A 178 -19.61 3.74 -11.54
C LEU A 178 -21.08 3.75 -11.96
N PRO A 179 -21.51 4.70 -12.83
CA PRO A 179 -22.82 4.64 -13.47
C PRO A 179 -22.97 3.31 -14.23
N GLN A 180 -24.08 2.61 -14.03
CA GLN A 180 -24.34 1.28 -14.61
C GLN A 180 -24.54 1.26 -16.14
N ASP A 181 -24.42 2.40 -16.83
CA ASP A 181 -24.89 2.55 -18.22
C ASP A 181 -23.79 2.68 -19.28
N GLN A 182 -22.59 2.10 -19.07
CA GLN A 182 -21.61 1.91 -20.14
C GLN A 182 -20.98 0.52 -20.15
N LYS A 183 -21.81 -0.52 -20.30
CA LYS A 183 -21.33 -1.80 -20.85
C LYS A 183 -21.41 -1.76 -22.37
N LYS A 184 -20.26 -1.81 -23.05
CA LYS A 184 -19.98 -2.72 -24.19
C LYS A 184 -18.68 -2.32 -24.90
N GLY A 185 -17.70 -3.24 -24.91
CA GLY A 185 -16.70 -3.29 -25.98
C GLY A 185 -15.25 -3.51 -25.57
N GLY A 186 -14.92 -4.69 -25.04
CA GLY A 186 -13.64 -5.35 -25.36
C GLY A 186 -12.33 -4.84 -24.74
N LYS A 187 -12.35 -4.08 -23.63
CA LYS A 187 -11.10 -3.57 -23.00
C LYS A 187 -10.79 -4.06 -21.59
N GLU A 188 -11.71 -4.76 -20.92
CA GLU A 188 -11.57 -5.11 -19.50
C GLU A 188 -11.16 -6.58 -19.29
N VAL A 189 -10.20 -6.82 -18.40
CA VAL A 189 -9.89 -8.16 -17.93
C VAL A 189 -10.97 -8.60 -16.93
N PRO A 190 -11.49 -9.83 -17.00
CA PRO A 190 -12.45 -10.31 -16.03
C PRO A 190 -11.92 -10.23 -14.60
N ARG A 191 -12.75 -9.76 -13.65
CA ARG A 191 -12.44 -9.75 -12.21
C ARG A 191 -12.05 -11.12 -11.63
N ALA A 192 -12.36 -12.20 -12.34
CA ALA A 192 -11.87 -13.54 -12.05
C ALA A 192 -10.33 -13.62 -11.95
N LEU A 193 -9.59 -12.68 -12.57
CA LEU A 193 -8.15 -12.56 -12.41
C LEU A 193 -7.73 -12.39 -10.94
N LEU A 194 -8.49 -11.62 -10.14
CA LEU A 194 -8.20 -11.43 -8.71
C LEU A 194 -8.28 -12.76 -7.97
N THR A 195 -9.32 -13.55 -8.24
CA THR A 195 -9.49 -14.88 -7.65
C THR A 195 -8.35 -15.81 -8.07
N ILE A 196 -7.98 -15.81 -9.35
CA ILE A 196 -6.87 -16.62 -9.87
C ILE A 196 -5.54 -16.27 -9.18
N LEU A 197 -5.24 -14.97 -9.02
CA LEU A 197 -4.03 -14.50 -8.36
C LEU A 197 -4.03 -14.85 -6.87
N TYR A 198 -5.16 -14.65 -6.19
CA TYR A 198 -5.33 -14.97 -4.78
C TYR A 198 -5.19 -16.48 -4.52
N ASP A 199 -5.81 -17.31 -5.36
CA ASP A 199 -5.70 -18.77 -5.27
C ASP A 199 -4.27 -19.24 -5.52
N GLY A 200 -3.58 -18.64 -6.50
CA GLY A 200 -2.16 -18.90 -6.77
C GLY A 200 -1.28 -18.60 -5.55
N TYR A 201 -1.52 -17.48 -4.86
CA TYR A 201 -0.84 -17.17 -3.61
C TYR A 201 -1.18 -18.15 -2.49
N LYS A 202 -2.46 -18.50 -2.33
CA LYS A 202 -2.93 -19.40 -1.27
C LYS A 202 -2.29 -20.78 -1.37
N GLU A 203 -2.12 -21.29 -2.59
CA GLU A 203 -1.40 -22.55 -2.82
C GLU A 203 0.07 -22.46 -2.36
N ARG A 204 0.75 -21.32 -2.55
CA ARG A 204 2.10 -21.11 -1.98
C ARG A 204 2.10 -21.16 -0.46
N GLU A 205 1.15 -20.51 0.21
CA GLU A 205 1.05 -20.61 1.67
C GLU A 205 0.81 -22.05 2.12
N MET A 206 -0.05 -22.80 1.45
CA MET A 206 -0.30 -24.22 1.74
C MET A 206 0.98 -25.05 1.59
N ARG A 207 1.79 -24.79 0.56
CA ARG A 207 3.08 -25.49 0.39
C ARG A 207 4.05 -25.15 1.52
N VAL A 208 4.16 -23.87 1.89
CA VAL A 208 5.03 -23.44 3.00
C VAL A 208 4.60 -24.06 4.33
N ARG A 209 3.30 -24.26 4.53
CA ARG A 209 2.72 -24.98 5.69
C ARG A 209 2.85 -26.51 5.61
N GLY A 210 3.29 -27.06 4.48
CA GLY A 210 3.43 -28.49 4.25
C GLY A 210 2.12 -29.23 3.93
N GLU A 211 1.02 -28.51 3.68
CA GLU A 211 -0.28 -29.10 3.34
C GLU A 211 -0.32 -29.70 1.93
N ILE A 212 0.53 -29.19 1.03
CA ILE A 212 0.70 -29.69 -0.34
C ILE A 212 2.18 -29.86 -0.67
N SER A 213 2.49 -30.87 -1.48
CA SER A 213 3.86 -31.16 -1.92
C SER A 213 4.35 -30.23 -3.04
N MET A 214 3.44 -29.66 -3.84
CA MET A 214 3.77 -28.82 -5.00
C MET A 214 2.69 -27.77 -5.27
N GLU A 215 3.10 -26.54 -5.58
CA GLU A 215 2.21 -25.47 -6.03
C GLU A 215 1.77 -25.75 -7.48
N ARG A 216 0.49 -25.54 -7.81
CA ARG A 216 -0.03 -25.80 -9.17
C ARG A 216 0.10 -24.55 -10.03
N ILE A 217 1.32 -24.03 -10.12
CA ILE A 217 1.65 -22.81 -10.87
C ILE A 217 1.20 -22.89 -12.33
N TRP A 218 1.20 -24.07 -12.93
CA TRP A 218 0.69 -24.28 -14.28
C TRP A 218 -0.76 -23.82 -14.45
N ARG A 219 -1.60 -23.86 -13.41
CA ARG A 219 -2.98 -23.32 -13.44
C ARG A 219 -2.98 -21.80 -13.54
N LEU A 220 -2.13 -21.14 -12.74
CA LEU A 220 -1.95 -19.69 -12.77
C LEU A 220 -1.45 -19.26 -14.15
N TYR A 221 -0.38 -19.88 -14.64
CA TYR A 221 0.19 -19.61 -15.96
C TYR A 221 -0.81 -19.86 -17.09
N TYR A 222 -1.53 -21.00 -17.05
CA TYR A 222 -2.55 -21.34 -18.04
C TYR A 222 -3.71 -20.33 -18.04
N ALA A 223 -4.16 -19.90 -16.86
CA ALA A 223 -5.21 -18.90 -16.75
C ALA A 223 -4.78 -17.56 -17.36
N PHE A 224 -3.56 -17.11 -17.10
CA PHE A 224 -2.97 -15.93 -17.75
C PHE A 224 -2.89 -16.10 -19.27
N LYS A 225 -2.34 -17.22 -19.76
CA LYS A 225 -2.26 -17.50 -21.21
C LYS A 225 -3.63 -17.51 -21.87
N ARG A 226 -4.63 -18.13 -21.23
CA ARG A 226 -6.01 -18.14 -21.71
C ARG A 226 -6.64 -16.75 -21.73
N LEU A 227 -6.36 -15.91 -20.75
CA LEU A 227 -6.80 -14.51 -20.74
C LEU A 227 -6.15 -13.72 -21.88
N MET A 228 -4.83 -13.87 -22.06
CA MET A 228 -4.09 -13.21 -23.13
C MET A 228 -4.63 -13.58 -24.52
N THR A 229 -4.99 -14.86 -24.77
CA THR A 229 -5.58 -15.24 -26.08
C THR A 229 -6.92 -14.56 -26.41
N ARG A 230 -7.63 -14.03 -25.40
CA ARG A 230 -8.94 -13.39 -25.57
C ARG A 230 -8.84 -11.88 -25.74
N ILE A 231 -7.69 -11.29 -25.44
CA ILE A 231 -7.46 -9.86 -25.47
C ILE A 231 -6.80 -9.50 -26.80
N ARG A 232 -7.36 -8.52 -27.49
CA ARG A 232 -6.86 -8.04 -28.79
C ARG A 232 -5.97 -6.80 -28.66
N ASP A 233 -6.00 -6.15 -27.51
CA ASP A 233 -5.23 -4.93 -27.24
C ASP A 233 -3.79 -5.27 -26.85
N GLU A 234 -2.83 -4.81 -27.66
CA GLU A 234 -1.39 -5.06 -27.47
C GLU A 234 -0.86 -4.43 -26.17
N LYS A 235 -1.43 -3.31 -25.71
CA LYS A 235 -1.01 -2.65 -24.47
C LYS A 235 -1.43 -3.47 -23.26
N MET A 236 -2.69 -3.92 -23.24
CA MET A 236 -3.23 -4.79 -22.19
C MET A 236 -2.48 -6.13 -22.13
N LEU A 237 -2.07 -6.66 -23.28
CA LEU A 237 -1.22 -7.86 -23.34
C LEU A 237 0.13 -7.62 -22.67
N LYS A 238 0.81 -6.50 -22.96
CA LYS A 238 2.08 -6.14 -22.30
C LYS A 238 1.93 -5.98 -20.79
N GLU A 239 0.85 -5.37 -20.33
CA GLU A 239 0.58 -5.24 -18.89
C GLU A 239 0.29 -6.59 -18.21
N LEU A 240 -0.45 -7.49 -18.87
CA LEU A 240 -0.68 -8.85 -18.38
C LEU A 240 0.59 -9.71 -18.38
N GLU A 241 1.43 -9.58 -19.40
CA GLU A 241 2.73 -10.25 -19.44
C GLU A 241 3.64 -9.75 -18.33
N TRP A 242 3.69 -8.44 -18.12
CA TRP A 242 4.41 -7.85 -17.00
C TRP A 242 3.88 -8.40 -15.66
N LEU A 243 2.56 -8.44 -15.47
CA LEU A 243 1.95 -8.93 -14.24
C LEU A 243 2.24 -10.41 -14.03
N LEU A 244 2.22 -11.22 -15.09
CA LEU A 244 2.59 -12.63 -15.04
C LEU A 244 4.06 -12.80 -14.59
N ASN A 245 4.98 -12.06 -15.20
CA ASN A 245 6.42 -12.14 -14.90
C ASN A 245 6.74 -11.61 -13.49
N LYS A 246 6.02 -10.59 -13.03
CA LYS A 246 6.14 -10.10 -11.65
C LYS A 246 5.53 -11.08 -10.66
N SER A 247 4.41 -11.72 -10.99
CA SER A 247 3.73 -12.69 -10.12
C SER A 247 4.50 -14.01 -10.00
N ILE A 248 5.14 -14.47 -11.07
CA ILE A 248 5.93 -15.70 -11.13
C ILE A 248 7.33 -15.34 -11.62
N THR A 249 8.30 -15.30 -10.71
CA THR A 249 9.70 -15.09 -11.08
C THR A 249 10.40 -16.45 -11.16
N LEU A 250 11.08 -16.70 -12.29
CA LEU A 250 11.96 -17.86 -12.43
C LEU A 250 13.34 -17.48 -11.86
N THR A 251 13.86 -18.28 -10.93
CA THR A 251 15.23 -18.06 -10.44
C THR A 251 16.25 -18.25 -11.58
N PRO A 252 17.41 -17.56 -11.56
CA PRO A 252 18.39 -17.60 -12.66
C PRO A 252 18.88 -19.00 -13.06
N ASN A 253 18.84 -19.95 -12.12
CA ASN A 253 19.22 -21.34 -12.38
C ASN A 253 18.10 -22.20 -13.01
N GLN A 254 16.95 -21.61 -13.37
CA GLN A 254 15.79 -22.24 -14.05
C GLN A 254 15.13 -23.45 -13.35
N ASP A 255 15.69 -23.96 -12.25
CA ASP A 255 15.16 -25.12 -11.51
C ASP A 255 14.12 -24.78 -10.43
N ARG A 256 13.91 -23.49 -10.14
CA ARG A 256 12.96 -23.03 -9.12
C ARG A 256 12.18 -21.81 -9.59
N TYR A 257 10.94 -21.72 -9.13
CA TYR A 257 10.06 -20.57 -9.29
C TYR A 257 9.81 -19.94 -7.92
N GLU A 258 9.49 -18.66 -7.91
CA GLU A 258 8.99 -17.96 -6.73
C GLU A 258 7.77 -17.12 -7.09
N ILE A 259 6.69 -17.29 -6.32
CA ILE A 259 5.53 -16.41 -6.41
C ILE A 259 5.80 -15.17 -5.59
N PHE A 260 5.45 -14.00 -6.15
CA PHE A 260 5.61 -12.70 -5.50
C PHE A 260 5.10 -12.73 -4.05
N PRO A 261 5.95 -12.49 -3.04
CA PRO A 261 5.58 -12.77 -1.66
C PRO A 261 4.45 -11.93 -1.10
N GLU A 262 4.27 -10.72 -1.63
CA GLU A 262 3.26 -9.76 -1.20
C GLU A 262 2.05 -9.69 -2.17
N LEU A 263 1.89 -10.71 -3.04
CA LEU A 263 0.80 -10.76 -4.03
C LEU A 263 -0.58 -10.71 -3.38
N ASN A 264 -0.76 -11.33 -2.22
CA ASN A 264 -2.01 -11.29 -1.47
C ASN A 264 -2.42 -9.87 -1.08
N ILE A 265 -1.47 -9.03 -0.66
CA ILE A 265 -1.72 -7.65 -0.27
C ILE A 265 -2.12 -6.85 -1.51
N ALA A 266 -1.37 -7.00 -2.60
CA ALA A 266 -1.66 -6.29 -3.85
C ALA A 266 -3.05 -6.64 -4.40
N VAL A 267 -3.42 -7.93 -4.38
CA VAL A 267 -4.71 -8.41 -4.87
C VAL A 267 -5.87 -7.99 -3.96
N ARG A 268 -5.66 -7.94 -2.63
CA ARG A 268 -6.69 -7.49 -1.68
C ARG A 268 -6.86 -5.97 -1.68
N TRP A 269 -5.82 -5.23 -2.06
CA TRP A 269 -5.88 -3.78 -2.16
C TRP A 269 -6.51 -3.31 -3.48
N ALA A 270 -6.34 -4.08 -4.56
CA ALA A 270 -6.93 -3.81 -5.88
C ALA A 270 -8.45 -3.98 -5.91
#